data_AF-A0A939AP78-F1
#
_entry.id   AF-A0A939AP78-F1
#
_cell.length_a   1.000
_cell.length_b   1.000
_cell.length_c   1.000
_cell.angle_alpha   90.00
_cell.angle_beta   90.00
_cell.angle_gamma   90.00
#
_symmetry.space_group_name_H-M   'P 1'
#
loop_
_entity.id
_entity.type
_entity.pdbx_description
1 polymer ?
#
loop_
_entity_poly.entity_id
_entity_poly.type
_entity_poly.pdbx_seq_one_letter_code
_entity_poly.pdbx_strand_id
1 'polypeptide(L)'
;MASAYPMQVSLASTPGTRVLFLDLLEVAELRNARLVVNEAVKHPANPVIRTGNLGEWDSLHAVTWHGTVMWDDEERLFKAWYMGLDAAEMGRMQTRTGYAVSPDGVAWEKPSLGVVEYKGSHRNNLVIDIAPAKAMGPALKDPGDPDPARRYKLFLWDDRWNIEIWNAPDGIHFTREGKPCLRSKVLPDGSRARLPDPEVWFDFHQCLYDQQELDPQRRYKCYGQISEARGAWNIRKGGMAYGPDPWTWTRSAHNPVIDPDDGEESQNHYVSVLPYHGYYLMLYEFGWLEPVYGAYVGDIRLAVSRDGEHFRRVNPHQPLVRRGSKGDWDGAFMVTSSDVVVHDGELWIYYAGNSEVWKNWPRENMRGALLSSGSVYPSQTGLAQLPLDGFTDVESLDREMPGVITTIAIAAAPKPCALEVSVSQTLPGRSWVDVEVLRADGETLPGFDRAACRHVWSDGADRPVIWDKQRALPASTEVAEFRLRFWTYGAAKLHAYAFTTVPG
;
A
#
# COMPACT_ATOMS: atom_id res chain seq x y z
N MET A 1 -11.57 -20.99 4.58
CA MET A 1 -12.50 -21.02 5.72
C MET A 1 -13.03 -19.61 5.93
N ALA A 2 -14.35 -19.45 6.10
CA ALA A 2 -15.00 -18.15 6.26
C ALA A 2 -14.49 -17.45 7.53
N SER A 3 -14.10 -16.18 7.39
CA SER A 3 -13.76 -15.30 8.51
C SER A 3 -14.89 -15.29 9.54
N ALA A 4 -14.54 -15.44 10.82
CA ALA A 4 -15.45 -15.53 11.96
C ALA A 4 -16.13 -14.19 12.34
N TYR A 5 -16.09 -13.19 11.46
CA TYR A 5 -16.84 -11.93 11.61
C TYR A 5 -17.67 -11.69 10.34
N PRO A 6 -18.99 -11.92 10.36
CA PRO A 6 -19.85 -11.29 9.37
C PRO A 6 -19.90 -9.80 9.69
N MET A 7 -18.97 -9.02 9.13
CA MET A 7 -19.11 -7.57 9.09
C MET A 7 -20.37 -7.27 8.27
N GLN A 8 -21.46 -6.92 8.94
CA GLN A 8 -22.66 -6.43 8.29
C GLN A 8 -22.36 -4.99 7.84
N VAL A 9 -22.25 -4.79 6.52
CA VAL A 9 -22.09 -3.45 5.94
C VAL A 9 -23.46 -2.86 5.65
N SER A 10 -23.55 -1.55 5.80
CA SER A 10 -24.69 -0.76 5.33
C SER A 10 -24.20 0.17 4.21
N LEU A 11 -25.05 0.41 3.22
CA LEU A 11 -24.72 1.26 2.09
C LEU A 11 -25.81 2.32 1.92
N ALA A 12 -25.38 3.56 1.71
CA ALA A 12 -26.26 4.69 1.42
C ALA A 12 -25.73 5.44 0.20
N SER A 13 -26.64 6.04 -0.57
CA SER A 13 -26.32 6.85 -1.75
C SER A 13 -25.88 8.28 -1.42
N THR A 14 -25.18 8.44 -0.30
CA THR A 14 -24.72 9.76 0.17
C THR A 14 -23.61 10.27 -0.76
N PRO A 15 -23.72 11.50 -1.30
CA PRO A 15 -22.64 12.08 -2.11
C PRO A 15 -21.28 12.05 -1.39
N GLY A 16 -20.25 11.58 -2.07
CA GLY A 16 -18.91 11.34 -1.51
C GLY A 16 -18.66 9.88 -1.10
N THR A 17 -19.69 9.04 -1.05
CA THR A 17 -19.51 7.59 -0.87
C THR A 17 -18.97 6.97 -2.16
N ARG A 18 -17.79 6.35 -2.08
CA ARG A 18 -17.16 5.55 -3.14
C ARG A 18 -17.00 4.11 -2.67
N VAL A 19 -17.44 3.16 -3.50
CA VAL A 19 -17.36 1.72 -3.23
C VAL A 19 -16.40 1.09 -4.21
N LEU A 20 -15.38 0.43 -3.66
CA LEU A 20 -14.38 -0.34 -4.42
C LEU A 20 -14.75 -1.82 -4.37
N PHE A 21 -14.58 -2.55 -5.48
CA PHE A 21 -14.78 -3.99 -5.49
C PHE A 21 -13.57 -4.71 -4.87
N LEU A 22 -13.42 -4.70 -3.55
CA LEU A 22 -12.25 -5.30 -2.87
C LEU A 22 -12.64 -6.56 -2.10
N ASP A 23 -13.62 -6.42 -1.20
CA ASP A 23 -14.08 -7.50 -0.32
C ASP A 23 -15.50 -8.00 -0.65
N LEU A 24 -16.11 -7.39 -1.67
CA LEU A 24 -17.47 -7.66 -2.18
C LEU A 24 -18.57 -7.61 -1.11
N LEU A 25 -18.36 -6.94 0.04
CA LEU A 25 -19.40 -6.89 1.07
C LEU A 25 -20.64 -6.10 0.63
N GLU A 26 -20.48 -5.13 -0.27
CA GLU A 26 -21.60 -4.40 -0.89
C GLU A 26 -22.30 -5.18 -2.01
N VAL A 27 -21.86 -6.39 -2.35
CA VAL A 27 -22.41 -7.19 -3.46
C VAL A 27 -23.30 -8.30 -2.90
N ALA A 28 -24.58 -8.26 -3.25
CA ALA A 28 -25.54 -9.31 -2.90
C ALA A 28 -25.49 -10.50 -3.88
N GLU A 29 -25.12 -10.24 -5.13
CA GLU A 29 -25.12 -11.24 -6.18
C GLU A 29 -24.05 -10.94 -7.23
N LEU A 30 -23.37 -12.02 -7.66
CA LEU A 30 -22.38 -12.00 -8.73
C LEU A 30 -22.67 -13.18 -9.68
N ARG A 31 -22.98 -12.91 -10.95
CA ARG A 31 -23.26 -13.94 -11.98
C ARG A 31 -22.43 -13.69 -13.24
N ASN A 32 -21.88 -14.75 -13.83
CA ASN A 32 -20.98 -14.66 -15.01
C ASN A 32 -19.89 -13.57 -14.85
N ALA A 33 -19.44 -13.34 -13.62
CA ALA A 33 -18.51 -12.29 -13.30
C ALA A 33 -17.58 -12.75 -12.18
N ARG A 34 -16.39 -12.17 -12.13
CA ARG A 34 -15.39 -12.46 -11.10
C ARG A 34 -14.68 -11.19 -10.66
N LEU A 35 -14.27 -11.18 -9.41
CA LEU A 35 -13.31 -10.22 -8.89
C LEU A 35 -11.89 -10.59 -9.39
N VAL A 36 -11.11 -9.60 -9.81
CA VAL A 36 -9.71 -9.75 -10.24
C VAL A 36 -8.87 -8.66 -9.57
N VAL A 37 -7.70 -9.03 -9.06
CA VAL A 37 -6.64 -8.07 -8.69
C VAL A 37 -5.88 -7.70 -9.94
N ASN A 38 -5.77 -6.40 -10.21
CA ASN A 38 -5.03 -5.90 -11.36
C ASN A 38 -3.54 -5.81 -11.04
N GLU A 39 -2.74 -6.27 -11.99
CA GLU A 39 -1.30 -6.15 -11.91
C GLU A 39 -0.88 -4.72 -12.30
N ALA A 40 -0.17 -4.05 -11.41
CA ALA A 40 0.42 -2.74 -11.65
C ALA A 40 1.48 -2.82 -12.76
N VAL A 41 1.46 -1.84 -13.65
CA VAL A 41 2.38 -1.78 -14.79
C VAL A 41 3.70 -1.19 -14.32
N LYS A 42 4.78 -1.97 -14.40
CA LYS A 42 6.14 -1.48 -14.11
C LYS A 42 6.55 -0.39 -15.10
N HIS A 43 7.05 0.72 -14.58
CA HIS A 43 7.52 1.82 -15.41
C HIS A 43 8.75 1.38 -16.25
N PRO A 44 8.81 1.70 -17.57
CA PRO A 44 9.89 1.25 -18.45
C PRO A 44 11.27 1.80 -18.09
N ALA A 45 11.35 2.91 -17.34
CA ALA A 45 12.61 3.47 -16.86
C ALA A 45 13.20 2.75 -15.64
N ASN A 46 12.51 1.75 -15.09
CA ASN A 46 12.96 0.99 -13.94
C ASN A 46 14.37 0.41 -14.15
N PRO A 47 15.22 0.42 -13.11
CA PRO A 47 15.03 1.08 -11.81
C PRO A 47 15.12 2.61 -11.92
N VAL A 48 14.23 3.31 -11.19
CA VAL A 48 14.07 4.78 -11.20
C VAL A 48 14.98 5.48 -10.19
N ILE A 49 15.29 4.85 -9.05
CA ILE A 49 16.38 5.29 -8.16
C ILE A 49 17.46 4.21 -8.23
N ARG A 50 18.61 4.59 -8.80
CA ARG A 50 19.74 3.70 -9.05
C ARG A 50 20.82 3.88 -7.99
N THR A 51 21.69 2.89 -7.85
CA THR A 51 22.89 3.00 -7.01
C THR A 51 23.79 4.13 -7.47
N GLY A 52 24.55 4.69 -6.53
CA GLY A 52 25.65 5.62 -6.84
C GLY A 52 26.81 4.94 -7.56
N ASN A 53 27.78 5.74 -8.00
CA ASN A 53 29.05 5.25 -8.53
C ASN A 53 29.89 4.59 -7.43
N LEU A 54 30.80 3.69 -7.80
CA LEU A 54 31.75 3.11 -6.85
C LEU A 54 32.50 4.20 -6.06
N GLY A 55 32.45 4.08 -4.72
CA GLY A 55 33.02 5.06 -3.79
C GLY A 55 32.00 6.04 -3.21
N GLU A 56 30.82 6.18 -3.82
CA GLU A 56 29.68 6.89 -3.24
C GLU A 56 29.01 6.04 -2.13
N TRP A 57 28.33 6.73 -1.22
CA TRP A 57 27.78 6.16 0.00
C TRP A 57 26.61 5.18 -0.24
N ASP A 58 25.98 5.25 -1.41
CA ASP A 58 24.85 4.43 -1.86
C ASP A 58 25.20 3.59 -3.10
N SER A 59 26.48 3.25 -3.25
CA SER A 59 27.03 2.52 -4.40
C SER A 59 26.65 1.04 -4.47
N LEU A 60 26.12 0.47 -3.38
CA LEU A 60 25.58 -0.89 -3.33
C LEU A 60 24.05 -0.88 -3.21
N HIS A 61 23.49 -0.08 -2.31
CA HIS A 61 22.03 0.05 -2.19
C HIS A 61 21.60 1.49 -2.43
N ALA A 62 20.49 1.66 -3.15
CA ALA A 62 19.71 2.89 -3.18
C ALA A 62 18.23 2.49 -3.23
N VAL A 63 17.67 2.16 -2.07
CA VAL A 63 16.36 1.49 -1.95
C VAL A 63 15.39 2.20 -1.01
N THR A 64 14.11 2.04 -1.29
CA THR A 64 13.00 2.50 -0.47
C THR A 64 12.48 1.45 0.51
N TRP A 65 13.23 0.36 0.73
CA TRP A 65 12.98 -0.56 1.84
C TRP A 65 13.15 0.20 3.16
N HIS A 66 12.11 0.26 4.00
CA HIS A 66 11.99 1.20 5.14
C HIS A 66 12.09 2.69 4.77
N GLY A 67 12.17 3.03 3.48
CA GLY A 67 12.21 4.40 3.01
C GLY A 67 10.83 4.90 2.60
N THR A 68 10.75 6.19 2.33
CA THR A 68 9.51 6.87 1.95
C THR A 68 9.69 7.56 0.62
N VAL A 69 8.72 7.38 -0.27
CA VAL A 69 8.52 8.23 -1.44
C VAL A 69 7.17 8.89 -1.30
N MET A 70 7.12 10.21 -1.48
CA MET A 70 5.86 10.94 -1.43
C MET A 70 5.84 12.07 -2.45
N TRP A 71 4.64 12.45 -2.86
CA TRP A 71 4.38 13.71 -3.55
C TRP A 71 4.13 14.80 -2.49
N ASP A 72 4.86 15.91 -2.58
CA ASP A 72 4.64 17.08 -1.74
C ASP A 72 3.77 18.09 -2.50
N ASP A 73 2.48 18.18 -2.18
CA ASP A 73 1.55 19.10 -2.85
C ASP A 73 1.92 20.58 -2.71
N GLU A 74 2.57 20.96 -1.61
CA GLU A 74 2.94 22.36 -1.36
C GLU A 74 4.15 22.78 -2.21
N GLU A 75 5.13 21.88 -2.35
CA GLU A 75 6.34 22.13 -3.13
C GLU A 75 6.24 21.64 -4.58
N ARG A 76 5.17 20.90 -4.91
CA ARG A 76 4.93 20.27 -6.22
C ARG A 76 6.11 19.43 -6.69
N LEU A 77 6.61 18.57 -5.80
CA LEU A 77 7.81 17.79 -6.03
C LEU A 77 7.68 16.41 -5.37
N PHE A 78 8.16 15.37 -6.05
CA PHE A 78 8.38 14.08 -5.40
C PHE A 78 9.63 14.16 -4.52
N LYS A 79 9.54 13.59 -3.32
CA LYS A 79 10.63 13.50 -2.36
C LYS A 79 10.82 12.05 -1.96
N ALA A 80 12.07 11.62 -1.83
CA ALA A 80 12.43 10.30 -1.36
C ALA A 80 13.44 10.37 -0.23
N TRP A 81 13.13 9.72 0.89
CA TRP A 81 14.11 9.35 1.93
C TRP A 81 14.41 7.88 1.76
N TYR A 82 15.60 7.57 1.27
CA TYR A 82 15.96 6.21 0.86
C TYR A 82 17.17 5.70 1.62
N MET A 83 17.20 4.39 1.79
CA MET A 83 18.30 3.67 2.41
C MET A 83 19.42 3.46 1.39
N GLY A 84 20.65 3.79 1.79
CA GLY A 84 21.83 3.44 1.01
C GLY A 84 22.89 2.69 1.79
N LEU A 85 23.74 2.00 1.04
CA LEU A 85 24.89 1.24 1.52
C LEU A 85 26.02 1.37 0.51
N ASP A 86 27.24 1.55 1.02
CA ASP A 86 28.45 1.60 0.21
C ASP A 86 28.95 0.17 -0.09
N ALA A 87 29.35 -0.09 -1.32
CA ALA A 87 29.95 -1.36 -1.72
C ALA A 87 31.23 -1.69 -0.93
N ALA A 88 32.00 -0.69 -0.48
CA ALA A 88 33.17 -0.94 0.37
C ALA A 88 32.81 -1.44 1.78
N GLU A 89 31.56 -1.28 2.19
CA GLU A 89 31.01 -1.71 3.47
C GLU A 89 30.15 -2.98 3.33
N MET A 90 30.23 -3.66 2.18
CA MET A 90 29.52 -4.91 1.90
C MET A 90 29.63 -5.90 3.08
N GLY A 91 28.49 -6.47 3.47
CA GLY A 91 28.39 -7.38 4.62
C GLY A 91 28.37 -6.69 5.99
N ARG A 92 28.64 -5.38 6.06
CA ARG A 92 28.45 -4.54 7.25
C ARG A 92 27.15 -3.78 7.00
N MET A 93 26.06 -4.17 7.66
CA MET A 93 24.74 -3.53 7.53
C MET A 93 24.71 -2.10 8.13
N GLN A 94 25.62 -1.23 7.69
CA GLN A 94 25.82 0.16 8.12
C GLN A 94 25.10 1.09 7.13
N THR A 95 23.77 1.03 7.16
CA THR A 95 22.95 1.77 6.20
C THR A 95 22.84 3.23 6.61
N ARG A 96 22.69 4.10 5.62
CA ARG A 96 22.51 5.54 5.78
C ARG A 96 21.21 5.99 5.13
N THR A 97 20.73 7.17 5.51
CA THR A 97 19.53 7.78 4.91
C THR A 97 19.95 8.93 4.01
N GLY A 98 19.59 8.83 2.74
CA GLY A 98 19.77 9.90 1.74
C GLY A 98 18.43 10.50 1.33
N TYR A 99 18.54 11.65 0.68
CA TYR A 99 17.41 12.41 0.15
C TYR A 99 17.54 12.55 -1.37
N ALA A 100 16.44 12.34 -2.08
CA ALA A 100 16.35 12.58 -3.51
C ALA A 100 15.05 13.30 -3.85
N VAL A 101 15.04 14.03 -4.95
CA VAL A 101 13.87 14.75 -5.45
C VAL A 101 13.61 14.45 -6.90
N SER A 102 12.36 14.57 -7.32
CA SER A 102 11.99 14.41 -8.72
C SER A 102 10.77 15.26 -9.08
N PRO A 103 10.76 15.99 -10.21
CA PRO A 103 9.57 16.70 -10.67
C PRO A 103 8.51 15.77 -11.25
N ASP A 104 8.88 14.56 -11.66
CA ASP A 104 8.00 13.61 -12.37
C ASP A 104 7.93 12.22 -11.71
N GLY A 105 8.64 12.00 -10.60
CA GLY A 105 8.69 10.72 -9.88
C GLY A 105 9.49 9.63 -10.59
N VAL A 106 10.04 9.91 -11.77
CA VAL A 106 10.75 8.93 -12.62
C VAL A 106 12.23 9.28 -12.71
N ALA A 107 12.55 10.54 -13.01
CA ALA A 107 13.92 11.04 -13.08
C ALA A 107 14.31 11.68 -11.74
N TRP A 108 15.14 10.98 -10.98
CA TRP A 108 15.52 11.40 -9.64
C TRP A 108 16.86 12.13 -9.61
N GLU A 109 16.87 13.31 -8.97
CA GLU A 109 18.05 14.06 -8.62
C GLU A 109 18.48 13.72 -7.18
N LYS A 110 19.79 13.47 -7.00
CA LYS A 110 20.45 13.30 -5.70
C LYS A 110 21.24 14.58 -5.40
N PRO A 111 20.63 15.63 -4.82
CA PRO A 111 21.26 16.94 -4.69
C PRO A 111 22.43 16.91 -3.70
N SER A 112 23.50 17.66 -3.98
CA SER A 112 24.60 17.84 -3.01
C SER A 112 24.16 18.75 -1.86
N LEU A 113 23.71 18.16 -0.75
CA LEU A 113 23.10 18.86 0.38
C LEU A 113 24.11 19.57 1.28
N GLY A 114 25.35 19.06 1.38
CA GLY A 114 26.37 19.65 2.25
C GLY A 114 26.21 19.34 3.75
N VAL A 115 25.20 18.56 4.14
CA VAL A 115 24.79 18.36 5.55
C VAL A 115 25.69 17.37 6.29
N VAL A 116 25.98 16.22 5.67
CA VAL A 116 26.73 15.13 6.31
C VAL A 116 28.11 14.99 5.66
N GLU A 117 29.15 14.90 6.49
CA GLU A 117 30.49 14.57 6.02
C GLU A 117 30.60 13.05 5.77
N TYR A 118 31.02 12.67 4.57
CA TYR A 118 31.28 11.28 4.22
C TYR A 118 32.65 11.16 3.54
N LYS A 119 33.55 10.37 4.12
CA LYS A 119 34.93 10.16 3.64
C LYS A 119 35.66 11.47 3.29
N GLY A 120 35.54 12.48 4.16
CA GLY A 120 36.22 13.78 3.99
C GLY A 120 35.53 14.73 3.00
N SER A 121 34.30 14.45 2.58
CA SER A 121 33.55 15.28 1.63
C SER A 121 32.11 15.49 2.07
N HIS A 122 31.63 16.71 1.94
CA HIS A 122 30.21 17.08 2.11
C HIS A 122 29.42 17.05 0.79
N ARG A 123 30.06 16.71 -0.34
CA ARG A 123 29.42 16.63 -1.66
C ARG A 123 28.66 15.32 -1.81
N ASN A 124 27.51 15.24 -1.17
CA ASN A 124 26.62 14.08 -1.17
C ASN A 124 25.19 14.54 -0.80
N ASN A 125 24.24 13.63 -0.93
CA ASN A 125 22.83 13.83 -0.61
C ASN A 125 22.39 13.13 0.68
N LEU A 126 23.33 12.88 1.60
CA LEU A 126 23.03 12.28 2.90
C LEU A 126 22.32 13.29 3.80
N VAL A 127 21.28 12.80 4.49
CA VAL A 127 20.64 13.53 5.58
C VAL A 127 21.04 12.96 6.94
N ILE A 128 21.30 11.65 7.03
CA ILE A 128 21.71 10.99 8.27
C ILE A 128 22.81 9.96 8.01
N ASP A 129 23.87 10.04 8.81
CA ASP A 129 24.86 8.98 9.01
C ASP A 129 25.09 8.81 10.52
N ILE A 130 24.78 7.61 11.03
CA ILE A 130 24.99 7.22 12.44
C ILE A 130 25.84 5.95 12.54
N ALA A 131 26.67 5.67 11.53
CA ALA A 131 27.55 4.51 11.53
C ALA A 131 28.35 4.41 12.86
N PRO A 132 28.49 3.20 13.44
CA PRO A 132 28.17 1.89 12.87
C PRO A 132 26.70 1.44 13.06
N ALA A 133 25.82 2.28 13.60
CA ALA A 133 24.38 1.97 13.71
C ALA A 133 23.66 2.10 12.36
N LYS A 134 22.43 1.60 12.29
CA LYS A 134 21.60 1.59 11.08
C LYS A 134 20.76 2.86 10.99
N ALA A 135 20.97 3.67 9.96
CA ALA A 135 20.06 4.76 9.60
C ALA A 135 19.07 4.28 8.52
N MET A 136 18.02 3.59 8.95
CA MET A 136 16.92 3.15 8.10
C MET A 136 15.59 3.34 8.85
N GLY A 137 14.59 3.87 8.16
CA GLY A 137 13.25 4.02 8.70
C GLY A 137 12.45 5.09 7.96
N PRO A 138 11.11 5.00 8.07
CA PRO A 138 10.22 5.81 7.26
C PRO A 138 10.31 7.29 7.63
N ALA A 139 10.04 8.15 6.66
CA ALA A 139 9.81 9.57 6.87
C ALA A 139 8.31 9.85 6.89
N LEU A 140 7.89 10.83 7.68
CA LEU A 140 6.51 11.35 7.72
C LEU A 140 6.57 12.87 7.60
N LYS A 141 5.89 13.45 6.60
CA LYS A 141 5.51 14.86 6.63
C LYS A 141 4.24 14.95 7.46
N ASP A 142 4.35 15.48 8.68
CA ASP A 142 3.33 15.36 9.71
C ASP A 142 2.39 16.56 9.72
N PRO A 143 1.15 16.44 9.21
CA PRO A 143 0.18 17.53 9.24
C PRO A 143 -0.44 17.73 10.64
N GLY A 144 -0.22 16.79 11.57
CA GLY A 144 -0.78 16.82 12.91
C GLY A 144 0.08 17.53 13.95
N ASP A 145 1.33 17.86 13.62
CA ASP A 145 2.24 18.56 14.52
C ASP A 145 2.22 20.06 14.23
N PRO A 146 1.75 20.90 15.17
CA PRO A 146 1.68 22.34 14.97
C PRO A 146 3.05 23.03 15.01
N ASP A 147 4.11 22.35 15.47
CA ASP A 147 5.45 22.92 15.51
C ASP A 147 6.12 22.83 14.11
N PRO A 148 6.39 23.96 13.44
CA PRO A 148 7.01 23.93 12.11
C PRO A 148 8.42 23.31 12.12
N ALA A 149 9.11 23.25 13.26
CA ALA A 149 10.40 22.55 13.37
C ALA A 149 10.26 21.02 13.34
N ARG A 150 9.03 20.50 13.54
CA ARG A 150 8.68 19.07 13.56
C ARG A 150 7.83 18.64 12.38
N ARG A 151 7.85 19.44 11.31
CA ARG A 151 7.09 19.21 10.08
C ARG A 151 7.43 17.87 9.42
N TYR A 152 8.69 17.48 9.43
CA TYR A 152 9.15 16.18 8.96
C TYR A 152 9.70 15.37 10.13
N LYS A 153 9.38 14.07 10.13
CA LYS A 153 9.79 13.11 11.15
C LYS A 153 10.48 11.95 10.46
N LEU A 154 11.62 11.54 10.99
CA LEU A 154 12.34 10.34 10.54
C LEU A 154 12.46 9.37 11.72
N PHE A 155 12.01 8.13 11.52
CA PHE A 155 11.92 7.12 12.58
C PHE A 155 13.16 6.23 12.54
N LEU A 156 14.12 6.44 13.44
CA LEU A 156 15.45 5.81 13.38
C LEU A 156 15.80 4.98 14.60
N TRP A 157 16.72 4.05 14.40
CA TRP A 157 17.23 3.16 15.44
C TRP A 157 18.24 3.91 16.31
N ASP A 158 18.12 3.77 17.63
CA ASP A 158 19.19 4.19 18.54
C ASP A 158 20.16 3.04 18.87
N ASP A 159 21.24 3.37 19.59
CA ASP A 159 22.27 2.43 20.07
C ASP A 159 21.72 1.34 21.02
N ARG A 160 20.56 1.61 21.62
CA ARG A 160 19.84 0.70 22.53
C ARG A 160 18.77 -0.12 21.82
N TRP A 161 18.67 0.00 20.49
CA TRP A 161 17.69 -0.65 19.63
C TRP A 161 16.25 -0.17 19.85
N ASN A 162 16.05 1.02 20.42
CA ASN A 162 14.77 1.72 20.36
C ASN A 162 14.55 2.32 18.97
N ILE A 163 13.32 2.76 18.69
CA ILE A 163 13.04 3.72 17.60
C ILE A 163 12.83 5.10 18.22
N GLU A 164 13.57 6.08 17.70
CA GLU A 164 13.46 7.51 18.02
C GLU A 164 12.91 8.30 16.83
N ILE A 165 12.32 9.45 17.13
CA ILE A 165 11.91 10.41 16.10
C ILE A 165 12.95 11.53 16.03
N TRP A 166 13.44 11.76 14.81
CA TRP A 166 14.28 12.91 14.48
C TRP A 166 13.43 13.90 13.68
N ASN A 167 13.47 15.17 14.06
CA ASN A 167 12.57 16.20 13.51
C ASN A 167 13.34 17.14 12.57
N ALA A 168 12.71 17.55 11.47
CA ALA A 168 13.23 18.56 10.56
C ALA A 168 12.12 19.52 10.10
N PRO A 169 12.40 20.81 9.93
CA PRO A 169 11.46 21.75 9.30
C PRO A 169 11.33 21.56 7.79
N ASP A 170 12.38 21.04 7.14
CA ASP A 170 12.54 20.98 5.68
C ASP A 170 12.75 19.55 5.14
N GLY A 171 12.79 18.55 6.04
CA GLY A 171 13.06 17.17 5.68
C GLY A 171 14.51 16.88 5.30
N ILE A 172 15.43 17.82 5.56
CA ILE A 172 16.86 17.72 5.27
C ILE A 172 17.69 17.86 6.55
N HIS A 173 17.43 18.90 7.35
CA HIS A 173 18.20 19.21 8.56
C HIS A 173 17.56 18.59 9.81
N PHE A 174 17.71 17.27 9.96
CA PHE A 174 17.14 16.53 11.08
C PHE A 174 17.90 16.75 12.40
N THR A 175 17.15 17.00 13.46
CA THR A 175 17.64 17.11 14.83
C THR A 175 17.15 15.93 15.66
N ARG A 176 18.08 15.27 16.36
CA ARG A 176 17.79 14.18 17.29
C ARG A 176 17.28 14.75 18.63
N GLU A 177 16.06 14.41 19.02
CA GLU A 177 15.51 14.79 20.33
C GLU A 177 15.85 13.82 21.46
N GLY A 178 16.31 12.60 21.14
CA GLY A 178 16.60 11.56 22.14
C GLY A 178 15.36 10.99 22.83
N LYS A 179 14.17 11.18 22.21
CA LYS A 179 12.89 10.69 22.71
C LYS A 179 12.49 9.43 21.92
N PRO A 180 12.55 8.23 22.51
CA PRO A 180 12.10 7.02 21.84
C PRO A 180 10.57 7.03 21.72
N CYS A 181 10.07 6.69 20.53
CA CYS A 181 8.66 6.39 20.31
C CYS A 181 8.38 4.90 20.54
N LEU A 182 9.32 4.00 20.23
CA LEU A 182 9.23 2.58 20.54
C LEU A 182 10.44 2.13 21.35
N ARG A 183 10.21 1.46 22.48
CA ARG A 183 11.28 0.99 23.37
C ARG A 183 11.57 -0.49 23.15
N SER A 184 12.85 -0.82 23.02
CA SER A 184 13.32 -2.20 23.05
C SER A 184 13.36 -2.73 24.47
N LYS A 185 12.98 -4.00 24.61
CA LYS A 185 13.09 -4.78 25.84
C LYS A 185 13.84 -6.06 25.51
N VAL A 186 14.83 -6.41 26.33
CA VAL A 186 15.47 -7.73 26.28
C VAL A 186 14.61 -8.71 27.08
N LEU A 187 14.22 -9.81 26.45
CA LEU A 187 13.42 -10.87 27.07
C LEU A 187 14.32 -11.86 27.84
N PRO A 188 13.76 -12.67 28.75
CA PRO A 188 14.54 -13.62 29.56
C PRO A 188 15.35 -14.64 28.75
N ASP A 189 14.91 -14.97 27.54
CA ASP A 189 15.59 -15.88 26.61
C ASP A 189 16.72 -15.20 25.81
N GLY A 190 16.97 -13.92 26.05
CA GLY A 190 17.97 -13.11 25.35
C GLY A 190 17.49 -12.52 24.02
N SER A 191 16.27 -12.84 23.58
CA SER A 191 15.64 -12.19 22.42
C SER A 191 15.21 -10.76 22.75
N ARG A 192 14.81 -10.00 21.73
CA ARG A 192 14.36 -8.61 21.89
C ARG A 192 12.91 -8.48 21.47
N ALA A 193 12.10 -7.86 22.31
CA ALA A 193 10.79 -7.34 21.97
C ALA A 193 10.86 -5.83 21.78
N ARG A 194 9.86 -5.26 21.08
CA ARG A 194 9.71 -3.81 20.96
C ARG A 194 8.27 -3.43 21.18
N LEU A 195 8.07 -2.44 22.07
CA LEU A 195 6.80 -1.71 22.11
C LEU A 195 6.43 -1.29 20.68
N PRO A 196 5.15 -1.37 20.28
CA PRO A 196 3.99 -1.49 21.14
C PRO A 196 3.73 -2.93 21.63
N ASP A 197 4.44 -3.94 21.11
CA ASP A 197 4.32 -5.32 21.55
C ASP A 197 5.41 -5.70 22.57
N PRO A 198 5.11 -5.81 23.88
CA PRO A 198 6.13 -6.11 24.89
C PRO A 198 6.61 -7.57 24.85
N GLU A 199 6.00 -8.42 24.02
CA GLU A 199 6.21 -9.87 23.98
C GLU A 199 6.86 -10.35 22.68
N VAL A 200 6.73 -9.60 21.58
CA VAL A 200 7.38 -9.94 20.32
C VAL A 200 8.22 -8.80 19.73
N TRP A 201 9.14 -9.18 18.84
CA TRP A 201 9.88 -8.24 18.02
C TRP A 201 8.92 -7.48 17.10
N PHE A 202 9.07 -6.15 17.00
CA PHE A 202 8.31 -5.30 16.07
C PHE A 202 9.26 -4.50 15.17
N ASP A 203 9.34 -4.82 13.89
CA ASP A 203 10.12 -4.05 12.90
C ASP A 203 9.24 -2.95 12.28
N PHE A 204 9.67 -1.69 12.37
CA PHE A 204 8.84 -0.54 12.03
C PHE A 204 8.95 -0.22 10.53
N HIS A 205 7.86 -0.40 9.78
CA HIS A 205 7.85 -0.19 8.33
C HIS A 205 7.27 1.16 7.93
N GLN A 206 6.21 1.59 8.61
CA GLN A 206 5.43 2.76 8.24
C GLN A 206 4.86 3.44 9.48
N CYS A 207 4.82 4.77 9.46
CA CYS A 207 3.98 5.60 10.31
C CYS A 207 3.08 6.44 9.42
N LEU A 208 1.79 6.50 9.72
CA LEU A 208 0.83 7.30 8.96
C LEU A 208 0.03 8.22 9.88
N TYR A 209 -0.25 9.42 9.38
CA TYR A 209 -1.28 10.31 9.92
C TYR A 209 -2.59 10.03 9.18
N ASP A 210 -3.51 9.37 9.85
CA ASP A 210 -4.76 8.91 9.27
C ASP A 210 -5.82 10.02 9.25
N GLN A 211 -6.01 10.65 8.09
CA GLN A 211 -7.02 11.70 7.94
C GLN A 211 -8.47 11.17 7.95
N GLN A 212 -8.70 9.87 7.66
CA GLN A 212 -10.03 9.27 7.71
C GLN A 212 -10.41 8.79 9.12
N GLU A 213 -9.45 8.70 10.05
CA GLU A 213 -9.70 8.30 11.43
C GLU A 213 -10.40 9.40 12.25
N LEU A 214 -11.60 9.08 12.72
CA LEU A 214 -12.43 10.00 13.50
C LEU A 214 -12.02 10.05 14.97
N ASP A 215 -11.48 8.95 15.52
CA ASP A 215 -11.00 8.94 16.90
C ASP A 215 -9.61 9.59 16.99
N PRO A 216 -9.48 10.76 17.64
CA PRO A 216 -8.17 11.41 17.78
C PRO A 216 -7.16 10.56 18.56
N GLN A 217 -7.59 9.57 19.36
CA GLN A 217 -6.68 8.64 20.06
C GLN A 217 -6.06 7.59 19.15
N ARG A 218 -6.49 7.50 17.89
CA ARG A 218 -6.08 6.48 16.92
C ARG A 218 -5.50 7.08 15.64
N ARG A 219 -5.34 8.40 15.59
CA ARG A 219 -5.02 9.16 14.38
C ARG A 219 -3.65 8.85 13.81
N TYR A 220 -2.68 8.53 14.65
CA TYR A 220 -1.41 7.99 14.20
C TYR A 220 -1.51 6.47 14.20
N LYS A 221 -1.08 5.83 13.13
CA LYS A 221 -0.98 4.37 13.04
C LYS A 221 0.41 3.99 12.58
N CYS A 222 0.92 2.88 13.11
CA CYS A 222 2.14 2.28 12.62
C CYS A 222 1.91 0.82 12.25
N TYR A 223 2.57 0.41 11.18
CA TYR A 223 2.54 -0.95 10.67
C TYR A 223 3.97 -1.48 10.57
N GLY A 224 4.10 -2.78 10.81
CA GLY A 224 5.40 -3.39 10.97
C GLY A 224 5.35 -4.90 10.92
N GLN A 225 6.53 -5.50 10.88
CA GLN A 225 6.69 -6.94 11.03
C GLN A 225 6.66 -7.31 12.50
N ILE A 226 5.87 -8.31 12.88
CA ILE A 226 6.10 -9.06 14.12
C ILE A 226 6.70 -10.42 13.85
N SER A 227 7.41 -10.99 14.84
CA SER A 227 8.06 -12.30 14.68
C SER A 227 7.75 -13.22 15.85
N GLU A 228 7.36 -14.45 15.51
CA GLU A 228 7.04 -15.50 16.47
C GLU A 228 7.82 -16.77 16.13
N ALA A 229 8.25 -17.49 17.16
CA ALA A 229 8.95 -18.76 16.99
C ALA A 229 7.98 -19.88 16.59
N ARG A 230 8.32 -20.66 15.56
CA ARG A 230 7.63 -21.88 15.13
C ARG A 230 8.64 -22.99 14.85
N GLY A 231 8.78 -23.90 15.80
CA GLY A 231 9.77 -24.98 15.72
C GLY A 231 11.19 -24.42 15.68
N ALA A 232 11.95 -24.74 14.64
CA ALA A 232 13.30 -24.23 14.43
C ALA A 232 13.35 -22.84 13.76
N TRP A 233 12.20 -22.29 13.35
CA TRP A 233 12.12 -21.11 12.49
C TRP A 233 11.42 -19.95 13.20
N ASN A 234 11.68 -18.71 12.78
CA ASN A 234 10.82 -17.58 13.10
C ASN A 234 9.93 -17.28 11.90
N ILE A 235 8.63 -17.14 12.15
CA ILE A 235 7.66 -16.69 11.16
C ILE A 235 7.45 -15.19 11.32
N ARG A 236 7.38 -14.50 10.19
CA ARG A 236 7.10 -13.07 10.10
C ARG A 236 5.65 -12.84 9.74
N LYS A 237 5.01 -11.96 10.49
CA LYS A 237 3.60 -11.59 10.39
C LYS A 237 3.48 -10.07 10.33
N GLY A 238 2.35 -9.54 9.92
CA GLY A 238 2.07 -8.10 10.04
C GLY A 238 1.47 -7.76 11.40
N GLY A 239 1.97 -6.71 12.03
CA GLY A 239 1.42 -6.13 13.23
C GLY A 239 1.18 -4.63 13.08
N MET A 240 0.36 -4.08 13.97
CA MET A 240 0.05 -2.66 14.00
C MET A 240 -0.14 -2.10 15.42
N ALA A 241 -0.01 -0.78 15.54
CA ALA A 241 -0.49 -0.02 16.69
C ALA A 241 -1.00 1.36 16.28
N TYR A 242 -1.74 1.99 17.17
CA TYR A 242 -2.31 3.31 16.97
C TYR A 242 -2.07 4.21 18.17
N GLY A 243 -2.21 5.52 17.99
CA GLY A 243 -1.99 6.49 19.05
C GLY A 243 -2.50 7.90 18.74
N PRO A 244 -2.58 8.77 19.76
CA PRO A 244 -2.91 10.18 19.59
C PRO A 244 -1.77 11.02 19.01
N ASP A 245 -0.54 10.50 19.09
CA ASP A 245 0.70 11.14 18.64
C ASP A 245 1.72 10.06 18.23
N PRO A 246 2.77 10.39 17.47
CA PRO A 246 3.71 9.38 16.96
C PRO A 246 4.72 8.87 18.01
N TRP A 247 4.63 9.32 19.28
CA TRP A 247 5.42 8.82 20.41
C TRP A 247 4.65 7.87 21.33
N THR A 248 3.32 7.95 21.34
CA THR A 248 2.47 7.22 22.28
C THR A 248 1.66 6.16 21.54
N TRP A 249 2.03 4.89 21.72
CA TRP A 249 1.42 3.78 20.98
C TRP A 249 0.62 2.83 21.87
N THR A 250 -0.56 2.46 21.40
CA THR A 250 -1.40 1.39 21.92
C THR A 250 -1.38 0.25 20.91
N ARG A 251 -0.87 -0.92 21.32
CA ARG A 251 -0.90 -2.13 20.51
C ARG A 251 -2.34 -2.50 20.15
N SER A 252 -2.58 -2.89 18.90
CA SER A 252 -3.84 -3.53 18.55
C SER A 252 -4.03 -4.83 19.34
N ALA A 253 -5.22 -5.03 19.90
CA ALA A 253 -5.62 -6.32 20.47
C ALA A 253 -5.75 -7.41 19.40
N HIS A 254 -5.82 -7.02 18.12
CA HIS A 254 -5.99 -7.88 16.95
C HIS A 254 -4.69 -8.26 16.25
N ASN A 255 -3.52 -7.88 16.79
CA ASN A 255 -2.25 -8.37 16.27
C ASN A 255 -2.12 -9.90 16.43
N PRO A 256 -1.58 -10.64 15.43
CA PRO A 256 -1.19 -10.16 14.10
C PRO A 256 -2.38 -9.75 13.24
N VAL A 257 -2.24 -8.62 12.54
CA VAL A 257 -3.27 -8.13 11.61
C VAL A 257 -3.29 -8.87 10.27
N ILE A 258 -2.20 -9.57 9.95
CA ILE A 258 -2.10 -10.55 8.86
C ILE A 258 -1.08 -11.62 9.28
N ASP A 259 -1.44 -12.89 9.11
CA ASP A 259 -0.61 -14.03 9.51
C ASP A 259 -0.45 -15.01 8.32
N PRO A 260 0.75 -15.51 8.04
CA PRO A 260 0.95 -16.44 6.93
C PRO A 260 0.24 -17.79 7.14
N ASP A 261 -0.10 -18.18 8.38
CA ASP A 261 -0.80 -19.45 8.67
C ASP A 261 -2.25 -19.49 8.14
N ASP A 262 -2.83 -18.33 7.85
CA ASP A 262 -4.14 -18.15 7.20
C ASP A 262 -4.04 -17.78 5.70
N GLY A 263 -2.84 -17.94 5.11
CA GLY A 263 -2.54 -17.63 3.72
C GLY A 263 -1.86 -18.77 2.95
N GLU A 264 -1.38 -18.44 1.75
CA GLU A 264 -0.61 -19.35 0.89
C GLU A 264 0.91 -19.08 1.00
N GLU A 265 1.27 -18.03 1.73
CA GLU A 265 2.64 -17.57 1.98
C GLU A 265 3.32 -18.38 3.08
N SER A 266 4.64 -18.39 3.04
CA SER A 266 5.48 -18.88 4.13
C SER A 266 5.79 -17.79 5.16
N GLN A 267 5.76 -16.51 4.75
CA GLN A 267 5.92 -15.36 5.64
C GLN A 267 5.38 -14.05 5.02
N ASN A 268 5.00 -13.11 5.89
CA ASN A 268 4.72 -11.72 5.53
C ASN A 268 5.82 -10.85 6.14
N HIS A 269 6.89 -10.60 5.37
CA HIS A 269 8.08 -9.90 5.86
C HIS A 269 7.90 -8.38 5.88
N TYR A 270 7.32 -7.79 4.83
CA TYR A 270 7.09 -6.36 4.75
C TYR A 270 5.62 -6.03 4.48
N VAL A 271 5.14 -4.95 5.10
CA VAL A 271 3.76 -4.45 4.95
C VAL A 271 3.77 -2.92 4.91
N SER A 272 2.91 -2.36 4.07
CA SER A 272 2.58 -0.93 4.01
C SER A 272 1.08 -0.78 3.81
N VAL A 273 0.47 0.25 4.39
CA VAL A 273 -0.98 0.46 4.37
C VAL A 273 -1.33 1.83 3.82
N LEU A 274 -2.27 1.88 2.88
CA LEU A 274 -2.86 3.10 2.35
C LEU A 274 -4.31 3.25 2.85
N PRO A 275 -4.62 4.25 3.68
CA PRO A 275 -5.99 4.70 3.89
C PRO A 275 -6.54 5.28 2.58
N TYR A 276 -7.65 4.72 2.06
CA TYR A 276 -8.18 5.08 0.75
C TYR A 276 -9.70 4.89 0.70
N HIS A 277 -10.46 5.97 0.54
CA HIS A 277 -11.93 5.99 0.47
C HIS A 277 -12.64 5.20 1.58
N GLY A 278 -12.15 5.29 2.82
CA GLY A 278 -12.72 4.56 3.98
C GLY A 278 -12.29 3.11 4.08
N TYR A 279 -11.40 2.65 3.20
CA TYR A 279 -10.71 1.37 3.29
C TYR A 279 -9.28 1.58 3.80
N TYR A 280 -8.67 0.47 4.24
CA TYR A 280 -7.24 0.36 4.49
C TYR A 280 -6.71 -0.72 3.55
N LEU A 281 -5.88 -0.32 2.59
CA LEU A 281 -5.30 -1.22 1.59
C LEU A 281 -3.89 -1.56 2.02
N MET A 282 -3.68 -2.82 2.41
CA MET A 282 -2.37 -3.33 2.73
C MET A 282 -1.72 -3.91 1.49
N LEU A 283 -0.56 -3.38 1.15
CA LEU A 283 0.39 -4.02 0.25
C LEU A 283 1.36 -4.81 1.12
N TYR A 284 1.43 -6.12 0.88
CA TYR A 284 2.28 -7.00 1.65
C TYR A 284 3.19 -7.82 0.74
N GLU A 285 4.39 -8.10 1.22
CA GLU A 285 5.30 -9.05 0.60
C GLU A 285 4.76 -10.47 0.82
N PHE A 286 4.40 -11.13 -0.27
CA PHE A 286 4.11 -12.55 -0.26
C PHE A 286 5.42 -13.33 -0.29
N GLY A 287 5.92 -13.74 0.87
CA GLY A 287 7.13 -14.52 0.96
C GLY A 287 6.86 -16.01 0.82
N TRP A 288 7.30 -16.64 -0.27
CA TRP A 288 7.21 -18.09 -0.45
C TRP A 288 8.58 -18.75 -0.43
N LEU A 289 8.72 -19.79 0.39
CA LEU A 289 9.88 -20.64 0.40
C LEU A 289 9.68 -21.81 -0.56
N GLU A 290 10.41 -21.82 -1.67
CA GLU A 290 10.39 -22.95 -2.59
C GLU A 290 11.20 -24.12 -1.96
N PRO A 291 10.56 -25.27 -1.64
CA PRO A 291 11.19 -26.31 -0.82
C PRO A 291 12.29 -27.12 -1.53
N VAL A 292 12.26 -27.19 -2.87
CA VAL A 292 13.18 -28.00 -3.68
C VAL A 292 14.53 -27.31 -3.86
N TYR A 293 14.52 -25.99 -4.02
CA TYR A 293 15.67 -25.15 -4.32
C TYR A 293 16.11 -24.29 -3.13
N GLY A 294 15.31 -24.22 -2.06
CA GLY A 294 15.59 -23.38 -0.89
C GLY A 294 15.63 -21.90 -1.24
N ALA A 295 14.78 -21.49 -2.19
CA ALA A 295 14.73 -20.13 -2.70
C ALA A 295 13.61 -19.34 -2.03
N TYR A 296 13.96 -18.21 -1.42
CA TYR A 296 12.98 -17.22 -0.99
C TYR A 296 12.60 -16.33 -2.18
N VAL A 297 11.32 -16.37 -2.56
CA VAL A 297 10.79 -15.58 -3.67
C VAL A 297 9.50 -14.90 -3.24
N GLY A 298 9.34 -13.64 -3.63
CA GLY A 298 8.11 -12.91 -3.31
C GLY A 298 7.69 -11.90 -4.37
N ASP A 299 6.39 -11.70 -4.42
CA ASP A 299 5.72 -10.60 -5.13
C ASP A 299 4.95 -9.76 -4.11
N ILE A 300 4.42 -8.61 -4.55
CA ILE A 300 3.62 -7.75 -3.70
C ILE A 300 2.15 -8.08 -3.94
N ARG A 301 1.40 -8.33 -2.86
CA ARG A 301 -0.02 -8.70 -2.89
C ARG A 301 -0.88 -7.71 -2.11
N LEU A 302 -2.20 -7.87 -2.23
CA LEU A 302 -3.20 -6.95 -1.71
C LEU A 302 -4.05 -7.60 -0.62
N ALA A 303 -4.24 -6.88 0.48
CA ALA A 303 -5.25 -7.17 1.49
C ALA A 303 -6.04 -5.89 1.81
N VAL A 304 -7.27 -6.06 2.29
CA VAL A 304 -8.17 -4.96 2.62
C VAL A 304 -8.68 -5.08 4.04
N SER A 305 -8.81 -3.94 4.72
CA SER A 305 -9.50 -3.78 5.99
C SER A 305 -10.43 -2.56 5.92
N ARG A 306 -11.42 -2.50 6.82
CA ARG A 306 -12.32 -1.35 7.00
C ARG A 306 -12.07 -0.60 8.31
N ASP A 307 -11.26 -1.16 9.21
CA ASP A 307 -10.89 -0.56 10.50
C ASP A 307 -9.37 -0.38 10.68
N GLY A 308 -8.58 -0.95 9.76
CA GLY A 308 -7.13 -0.91 9.79
C GLY A 308 -6.51 -1.96 10.72
N GLU A 309 -7.31 -2.87 11.26
CA GLU A 309 -6.89 -3.93 12.19
C GLU A 309 -7.24 -5.33 11.68
N HIS A 310 -8.40 -5.50 11.05
CA HIS A 310 -8.84 -6.80 10.50
C HIS A 310 -8.64 -6.86 8.99
N PHE A 311 -7.48 -7.35 8.53
CA PHE A 311 -7.19 -7.49 7.11
C PHE A 311 -7.63 -8.84 6.55
N ARG A 312 -8.02 -8.82 5.28
CA ARG A 312 -8.38 -9.99 4.50
C ARG A 312 -7.75 -9.90 3.12
N ARG A 313 -7.11 -10.98 2.69
CA ARG A 313 -6.44 -11.07 1.39
C ARG A 313 -7.46 -10.90 0.28
N VAL A 314 -7.13 -10.08 -0.72
CA VAL A 314 -7.95 -9.89 -1.92
C VAL A 314 -7.36 -10.78 -3.00
N ASN A 315 -8.10 -11.83 -3.42
CA ASN A 315 -7.64 -12.86 -4.35
C ASN A 315 -6.17 -13.28 -4.14
N PRO A 316 -5.88 -14.06 -3.07
CA PRO A 316 -4.52 -14.23 -2.56
C PRO A 316 -3.51 -14.82 -3.53
N HIS A 317 -3.91 -15.40 -4.67
CA HIS A 317 -3.00 -15.97 -5.68
C HIS A 317 -2.58 -14.97 -6.78
N GLN A 318 -3.15 -13.76 -6.80
CA GLN A 318 -2.89 -12.76 -7.82
C GLN A 318 -1.93 -11.68 -7.30
N PRO A 319 -0.82 -11.39 -8.00
CA PRO A 319 0.09 -10.32 -7.61
C PRO A 319 -0.50 -8.95 -7.95
N LEU A 320 -0.29 -7.98 -7.06
CA LEU A 320 -0.47 -6.56 -7.35
C LEU A 320 0.76 -6.00 -8.07
N VAL A 321 1.97 -6.36 -7.61
CA VAL A 321 3.22 -6.08 -8.35
C VAL A 321 3.97 -7.39 -8.49
N ARG A 322 4.07 -7.87 -9.73
CA ARG A 322 4.73 -9.15 -10.02
C ARG A 322 6.24 -9.05 -9.92
N ARG A 323 6.86 -10.10 -9.41
CA ARG A 323 8.31 -10.31 -9.45
C ARG A 323 8.87 -10.32 -10.87
N GLY A 324 10.09 -9.79 -11.03
CA GLY A 324 10.83 -9.91 -12.28
C GLY A 324 11.14 -11.37 -12.64
N SER A 325 11.52 -11.59 -13.88
CA SER A 325 12.06 -12.87 -14.32
C SER A 325 13.44 -13.11 -13.69
N LYS A 326 13.89 -14.36 -13.69
CA LYS A 326 15.25 -14.69 -13.21
C LYS A 326 16.30 -13.91 -14.00
N GLY A 327 17.14 -13.15 -13.29
CA GLY A 327 18.17 -12.30 -13.87
C GLY A 327 17.78 -10.83 -14.02
N ASP A 328 16.48 -10.51 -13.89
CA ASP A 328 16.04 -9.13 -13.77
C ASP A 328 16.51 -8.54 -12.43
N TRP A 329 16.67 -7.21 -12.40
CA TRP A 329 17.15 -6.49 -11.22
C TRP A 329 16.23 -6.63 -9.99
N ASP A 330 14.99 -7.04 -10.19
CA ASP A 330 13.95 -7.30 -9.19
C ASP A 330 13.41 -8.76 -9.26
N GLY A 331 14.21 -9.68 -9.81
CA GLY A 331 13.83 -11.07 -10.05
C GLY A 331 13.81 -11.98 -8.80
N ALA A 332 14.25 -11.48 -7.65
CA ALA A 332 14.38 -12.26 -6.42
C ALA A 332 13.55 -11.74 -5.25
N PHE A 333 13.90 -10.55 -4.74
CA PHE A 333 13.32 -9.95 -3.55
C PHE A 333 12.62 -8.64 -3.91
N MET A 334 11.43 -8.43 -3.33
CA MET A 334 10.64 -7.22 -3.53
C MET A 334 9.96 -6.80 -2.23
N VAL A 335 10.06 -5.52 -1.89
CA VAL A 335 9.29 -4.90 -0.81
C VAL A 335 8.82 -3.53 -1.24
N THR A 336 7.64 -3.12 -0.79
CA THR A 336 7.14 -1.77 -1.03
C THR A 336 7.93 -0.72 -0.26
N SER A 337 7.81 0.52 -0.72
CA SER A 337 8.13 1.69 0.10
C SER A 337 7.12 1.82 1.25
N SER A 338 7.35 2.73 2.19
CA SER A 338 6.39 2.96 3.29
C SER A 338 5.00 3.36 2.78
N ASP A 339 4.90 4.02 1.62
CA ASP A 339 3.66 4.62 1.13
C ASP A 339 3.38 4.31 -0.35
N VAL A 340 2.10 4.37 -0.71
CA VAL A 340 1.60 4.42 -2.09
C VAL A 340 1.24 5.88 -2.39
N VAL A 341 1.76 6.43 -3.50
CA VAL A 341 1.52 7.83 -3.85
C VAL A 341 0.33 7.93 -4.78
N VAL A 342 -0.68 8.72 -4.40
CA VAL A 342 -1.76 9.12 -5.30
C VAL A 342 -1.30 10.37 -6.04
N HIS A 343 -1.09 10.29 -7.35
CA HIS A 343 -0.60 11.42 -8.14
C HIS A 343 -1.13 11.38 -9.58
N ASP A 344 -1.53 12.53 -10.09
CA ASP A 344 -1.98 12.75 -11.48
C ASP A 344 -3.00 11.72 -12.00
N GLY A 345 -3.99 11.37 -11.16
CA GLY A 345 -5.02 10.42 -11.55
C GLY A 345 -4.58 8.95 -11.55
N GLU A 346 -3.43 8.64 -10.94
CA GLU A 346 -2.86 7.31 -10.81
C GLU A 346 -2.39 6.99 -9.39
N LEU A 347 -2.17 5.70 -9.16
CA LEU A 347 -1.56 5.13 -7.96
C LEU A 347 -0.14 4.67 -8.31
N TRP A 348 0.84 5.22 -7.60
CA TRP A 348 2.26 5.01 -7.82
C TRP A 348 2.84 4.19 -6.67
N ILE A 349 3.27 2.98 -6.99
CA ILE A 349 3.83 2.01 -6.05
C ILE A 349 5.33 1.93 -6.29
N TYR A 350 6.09 2.61 -5.43
CA TYR A 350 7.54 2.46 -5.41
C TYR A 350 7.91 1.22 -4.60
N TYR A 351 8.86 0.43 -5.10
CA TYR A 351 9.31 -0.81 -4.46
C TYR A 351 10.82 -1.00 -4.58
N ALA A 352 11.43 -1.58 -3.56
CA ALA A 352 12.80 -2.05 -3.62
C ALA A 352 12.85 -3.40 -4.35
N GLY A 353 13.87 -3.58 -5.19
CA GLY A 353 14.14 -4.83 -5.91
C GLY A 353 15.60 -5.24 -5.78
N ASN A 354 15.83 -6.56 -5.75
CA ASN A 354 17.15 -7.17 -5.81
C ASN A 354 17.13 -8.35 -6.80
N SER A 355 18.24 -8.55 -7.51
CA SER A 355 18.37 -9.58 -8.57
C SER A 355 18.62 -10.99 -8.04
N GLU A 356 19.07 -11.13 -6.79
CA GLU A 356 19.58 -12.37 -6.23
C GLU A 356 18.77 -12.91 -5.07
N VAL A 357 18.46 -14.20 -5.15
CA VAL A 357 17.60 -14.92 -4.21
C VAL A 357 18.19 -14.86 -2.80
N TRP A 358 17.33 -14.58 -1.82
CA TRP A 358 17.68 -14.67 -0.40
C TRP A 358 17.94 -16.12 0.00
N LYS A 359 19.22 -16.46 0.22
CA LYS A 359 19.68 -17.82 0.61
C LYS A 359 19.92 -17.96 2.11
N ASN A 360 19.82 -16.87 2.86
CA ASN A 360 20.11 -16.83 4.28
C ASN A 360 18.87 -17.02 5.15
N TRP A 361 17.70 -17.20 4.50
CA TRP A 361 16.49 -17.61 5.18
C TRP A 361 15.79 -18.80 4.46
N PRO A 362 15.33 -19.78 5.26
CA PRO A 362 15.69 -19.91 6.66
C PRO A 362 17.19 -20.28 6.85
N ARG A 363 17.72 -20.16 8.07
CA ARG A 363 19.18 -20.21 8.36
C ARG A 363 19.87 -21.46 7.80
N GLU A 364 19.11 -22.55 7.70
CA GLU A 364 19.44 -23.88 7.21
C GLU A 364 19.67 -23.91 5.69
N ASN A 365 19.24 -22.89 4.95
CA ASN A 365 19.58 -22.68 3.53
C ASN A 365 20.99 -22.12 3.32
N MET A 366 21.71 -21.72 4.39
CA MET A 366 23.10 -21.26 4.26
C MET A 366 24.03 -22.39 3.78
N ARG A 367 24.29 -22.42 2.48
CA ARG A 367 25.38 -23.21 1.90
C ARG A 367 26.63 -22.34 1.79
N GLY A 368 27.47 -22.37 2.82
CA GLY A 368 28.77 -21.70 2.85
C GLY A 368 28.76 -20.32 3.55
N ALA A 369 29.94 -19.68 3.62
CA ALA A 369 30.20 -18.47 4.40
C ALA A 369 29.69 -17.16 3.75
N LEU A 370 28.90 -17.22 2.67
CA LEU A 370 28.41 -16.02 2.00
C LEU A 370 27.31 -15.38 2.86
N LEU A 371 27.59 -14.14 3.27
CA LEU A 371 26.68 -13.26 4.00
C LEU A 371 25.40 -13.03 3.21
N SER A 372 24.35 -12.60 3.91
CA SER A 372 22.99 -12.32 3.39
C SER A 372 23.03 -11.73 1.98
N SER A 373 22.37 -12.37 1.01
CA SER A 373 22.38 -11.88 -0.39
C SER A 373 21.87 -10.43 -0.48
N GLY A 374 20.89 -10.06 0.36
CA GLY A 374 20.42 -8.68 0.50
C GLY A 374 21.41 -7.69 1.15
N SER A 375 22.63 -8.12 1.48
CA SER A 375 23.71 -7.28 2.01
C SER A 375 24.95 -7.25 1.11
N VAL A 376 24.91 -7.98 -0.02
CA VAL A 376 26.06 -8.16 -0.93
C VAL A 376 25.72 -7.94 -2.40
N TYR A 377 24.45 -7.92 -2.78
CA TYR A 377 24.02 -7.62 -4.15
C TYR A 377 23.37 -6.23 -4.26
N PRO A 378 23.52 -5.56 -5.42
CA PRO A 378 22.90 -4.27 -5.63
C PRO A 378 21.38 -4.31 -5.44
N SER A 379 20.86 -3.34 -4.70
CA SER A 379 19.43 -3.17 -4.51
C SER A 379 19.02 -1.76 -4.93
N GLN A 380 17.92 -1.64 -5.68
CA GLN A 380 17.48 -0.37 -6.29
C GLN A 380 15.97 -0.18 -6.10
N THR A 381 15.45 1.01 -6.41
CA THR A 381 14.00 1.28 -6.37
C THR A 381 13.41 1.32 -7.78
N GLY A 382 12.33 0.58 -7.98
CA GLY A 382 11.45 0.66 -9.13
C GLY A 382 10.12 1.31 -8.79
N LEU A 383 9.34 1.55 -9.84
CA LEU A 383 8.00 2.12 -9.84
C LEU A 383 7.05 1.20 -10.62
N ALA A 384 5.87 0.94 -10.06
CA ALA A 384 4.75 0.34 -10.75
C ALA A 384 3.50 1.22 -10.59
N GLN A 385 2.65 1.28 -11.61
CA GLN A 385 1.51 2.20 -11.67
C GLN A 385 0.18 1.45 -11.89
N LEU A 386 -0.87 1.99 -11.29
CA LEU A 386 -2.26 1.62 -11.54
C LEU A 386 -3.09 2.88 -11.79
N PRO A 387 -4.18 2.81 -12.58
CA PRO A 387 -5.15 3.89 -12.61
C PRO A 387 -5.79 4.07 -11.23
N LEU A 388 -6.35 5.25 -10.93
CA LEU A 388 -7.17 5.45 -9.73
C LEU A 388 -8.23 4.36 -9.60
N ASP A 389 -8.42 3.88 -8.36
CA ASP A 389 -9.28 2.74 -7.99
C ASP A 389 -8.89 1.39 -8.63
N GLY A 390 -7.83 1.35 -9.41
CA GLY A 390 -7.46 0.24 -10.27
C GLY A 390 -6.94 -1.00 -9.54
N PHE A 391 -6.93 -1.06 -8.20
CA PHE A 391 -6.44 -2.21 -7.43
C PHE A 391 -7.10 -3.53 -7.85
N THR A 392 -8.41 -3.46 -8.11
CA THR A 392 -9.22 -4.60 -8.53
C THR A 392 -10.22 -4.19 -9.59
N ASP A 393 -10.82 -5.18 -10.25
CA ASP A 393 -12.04 -5.00 -11.02
C ASP A 393 -12.97 -6.20 -10.89
N VAL A 394 -14.23 -5.98 -11.25
CA VAL A 394 -15.13 -7.05 -11.65
C VAL A 394 -15.22 -7.06 -13.17
N GLU A 395 -14.98 -8.23 -13.75
CA GLU A 395 -15.07 -8.49 -15.19
C GLU A 395 -15.93 -9.72 -15.48
N SER A 396 -16.44 -9.80 -16.72
CA SER A 396 -17.23 -10.94 -17.20
C SER A 396 -16.36 -12.20 -17.36
N LEU A 397 -16.87 -13.36 -16.94
CA LEU A 397 -16.19 -14.65 -17.08
C LEU A 397 -16.22 -15.13 -18.54
N ASP A 398 -17.43 -15.24 -19.10
CA ASP A 398 -17.65 -15.37 -20.53
C ASP A 398 -17.87 -13.97 -21.11
N ARG A 399 -17.04 -13.55 -22.07
CA ARG A 399 -17.10 -12.20 -22.66
C ARG A 399 -18.19 -12.04 -23.71
N GLU A 400 -18.79 -13.14 -24.16
CA GLU A 400 -19.91 -13.14 -25.11
C GLU A 400 -21.26 -12.97 -24.40
N MET A 401 -21.29 -13.12 -23.08
CA MET A 401 -22.47 -12.90 -22.24
C MET A 401 -22.18 -11.83 -21.18
N PRO A 402 -23.11 -10.92 -20.88
CA PRO A 402 -22.88 -9.94 -19.83
C PRO A 402 -22.65 -10.59 -18.45
N GLY A 403 -21.65 -10.10 -17.72
CA GLY A 403 -21.49 -10.33 -16.28
C GLY A 403 -22.43 -9.42 -15.49
N VAL A 404 -22.97 -9.91 -14.37
CA VAL A 404 -23.97 -9.21 -13.56
C VAL A 404 -23.50 -9.07 -12.12
N ILE A 405 -23.59 -7.85 -11.59
CA ILE A 405 -23.29 -7.52 -10.19
C ILE A 405 -24.52 -6.82 -9.63
N THR A 406 -25.18 -7.39 -8.61
CA THR A 406 -26.26 -6.70 -7.90
C THR A 406 -25.79 -6.33 -6.51
N THR A 407 -25.94 -5.07 -6.12
CA THR A 407 -25.57 -4.60 -4.78
C THR A 407 -26.51 -5.13 -3.69
N ILE A 408 -26.07 -5.03 -2.44
CA ILE A 408 -26.97 -4.99 -1.29
C ILE A 408 -27.97 -3.81 -1.40
N ALA A 409 -28.97 -3.77 -0.53
CA ALA A 409 -29.88 -2.63 -0.46
C ALA A 409 -29.10 -1.34 -0.12
N ILE A 410 -29.43 -0.27 -0.82
CA ILE A 410 -28.84 1.06 -0.71
C ILE A 410 -29.89 2.00 -0.17
N ALA A 411 -29.65 2.57 1.00
CA ALA A 411 -30.51 3.62 1.53
C ALA A 411 -30.42 4.87 0.63
N ALA A 412 -31.57 5.39 0.20
CA ALA A 412 -31.61 6.58 -0.63
C ALA A 412 -31.21 7.82 0.17
N ALA A 413 -30.41 8.70 -0.43
CA ALA A 413 -30.06 9.98 0.19
C ALA A 413 -31.28 10.93 0.25
N PRO A 414 -31.30 11.91 1.18
CA PRO A 414 -32.41 12.88 1.29
C PRO A 414 -32.63 13.75 0.05
N LYS A 415 -31.61 13.90 -0.79
CA LYS A 415 -31.65 14.65 -2.04
C LYS A 415 -31.23 13.73 -3.19
N PRO A 416 -31.70 13.99 -4.42
CA PRO A 416 -31.20 13.27 -5.60
C PRO A 416 -29.67 13.40 -5.72
N CYS A 417 -29.02 12.33 -6.14
CA CYS A 417 -27.58 12.23 -6.36
C CYS A 417 -27.28 11.66 -7.75
N ALA A 418 -26.10 11.92 -8.28
CA ALA A 418 -25.62 11.28 -9.50
C ALA A 418 -24.84 10.00 -9.18
N LEU A 419 -24.72 9.11 -10.18
CA LEU A 419 -23.92 7.90 -10.11
C LEU A 419 -22.76 8.00 -11.10
N GLU A 420 -21.56 7.70 -10.62
CA GLU A 420 -20.35 7.59 -11.43
C GLU A 420 -19.73 6.20 -11.25
N VAL A 421 -19.05 5.71 -12.28
CA VAL A 421 -18.33 4.44 -12.28
C VAL A 421 -16.88 4.63 -12.71
N SER A 422 -15.98 3.85 -12.10
CA SER A 422 -14.60 3.71 -12.56
C SER A 422 -14.51 2.49 -13.47
N VAL A 423 -14.13 2.70 -14.73
CA VAL A 423 -14.11 1.64 -15.75
C VAL A 423 -12.85 1.70 -16.62
N SER A 424 -12.41 0.54 -17.11
CA SER A 424 -11.34 0.44 -18.11
C SER A 424 -11.63 -0.65 -19.15
N GLN A 425 -10.81 -0.72 -20.20
CA GLN A 425 -10.92 -1.71 -21.29
C GLN A 425 -12.28 -1.63 -22.02
N THR A 426 -12.85 -0.43 -22.07
CA THR A 426 -14.09 -0.16 -22.77
C THR A 426 -13.85 0.16 -24.25
N LEU A 427 -14.83 -0.16 -25.09
CA LEU A 427 -14.75 0.06 -26.53
C LEU A 427 -16.16 0.19 -27.11
N PRO A 428 -16.52 1.30 -27.76
CA PRO A 428 -17.85 1.49 -28.31
C PRO A 428 -18.32 0.34 -29.19
N GLY A 429 -19.50 -0.19 -28.88
CA GLY A 429 -20.10 -1.34 -29.57
C GLY A 429 -19.46 -2.72 -29.29
N ARG A 430 -18.46 -2.82 -28.40
CA ARG A 430 -17.78 -4.09 -28.09
C ARG A 430 -17.62 -4.39 -26.61
N SER A 431 -17.30 -3.39 -25.79
CA SER A 431 -17.08 -3.54 -24.36
C SER A 431 -17.64 -2.33 -23.63
N TRP A 432 -18.57 -2.54 -22.69
CA TRP A 432 -19.28 -1.47 -22.00
C TRP A 432 -19.72 -1.89 -20.60
N VAL A 433 -20.11 -0.90 -19.80
CA VAL A 433 -20.82 -1.09 -18.52
C VAL A 433 -22.18 -0.40 -18.58
N ASP A 434 -23.24 -1.10 -18.20
CA ASP A 434 -24.59 -0.55 -18.00
C ASP A 434 -25.00 -0.72 -16.54
N VAL A 435 -25.98 0.07 -16.11
CA VAL A 435 -26.52 0.01 -14.75
C VAL A 435 -28.04 0.05 -14.79
N GLU A 436 -28.68 -0.78 -13.97
CA GLU A 436 -30.10 -0.69 -13.64
C GLU A 436 -30.27 -0.25 -12.20
N VAL A 437 -31.39 0.42 -11.91
CA VAL A 437 -31.81 0.69 -10.52
C VAL A 437 -33.03 -0.17 -10.21
N LEU A 438 -32.92 -1.00 -9.19
CA LEU A 438 -33.94 -1.96 -8.80
C LEU A 438 -34.66 -1.52 -7.53
N ARG A 439 -35.95 -1.85 -7.44
CA ARG A 439 -36.74 -1.86 -6.21
C ARG A 439 -36.35 -3.04 -5.31
N ALA A 440 -36.89 -3.04 -4.09
CA ALA A 440 -36.69 -4.12 -3.12
C ALA A 440 -37.21 -5.50 -3.61
N ASP A 441 -38.22 -5.53 -4.48
CA ASP A 441 -38.78 -6.74 -5.09
C ASP A 441 -37.94 -7.26 -6.28
N GLY A 442 -36.91 -6.54 -6.70
CA GLY A 442 -36.04 -6.88 -7.82
C GLY A 442 -36.51 -6.38 -9.19
N GLU A 443 -37.67 -5.73 -9.27
CA GLU A 443 -38.11 -5.05 -10.48
C GLU A 443 -37.34 -3.74 -10.70
N THR A 444 -37.14 -3.35 -11.95
CA THR A 444 -36.48 -2.08 -12.31
C THR A 444 -37.38 -0.89 -11.98
N LEU A 445 -36.81 0.19 -11.45
CA LEU A 445 -37.50 1.47 -11.33
C LEU A 445 -37.81 2.03 -12.73
N PRO A 446 -39.01 2.59 -12.97
CA PRO A 446 -39.35 3.18 -14.27
C PRO A 446 -38.34 4.25 -14.71
N GLY A 447 -37.77 4.08 -15.90
CA GLY A 447 -36.76 4.98 -16.46
C GLY A 447 -35.32 4.70 -16.03
N PHE A 448 -35.10 3.65 -15.24
CA PHE A 448 -33.77 3.16 -14.81
C PHE A 448 -33.53 1.69 -15.21
N ASP A 449 -34.27 1.19 -16.20
CA ASP A 449 -34.01 -0.12 -16.80
C ASP A 449 -32.78 -0.08 -17.72
N ARG A 450 -32.27 -1.26 -18.06
CA ARG A 450 -31.05 -1.38 -18.88
C ARG A 450 -31.20 -0.76 -20.28
N ALA A 451 -32.38 -0.82 -20.89
CA ALA A 451 -32.58 -0.27 -22.22
C ALA A 451 -32.52 1.26 -22.22
N ALA A 452 -32.90 1.89 -21.10
CA ALA A 452 -32.73 3.32 -20.88
C ALA A 452 -31.27 3.71 -20.55
N CYS A 453 -30.45 2.80 -20.00
CA CYS A 453 -29.06 3.09 -19.66
C CYS A 453 -28.23 3.35 -20.92
N ARG A 454 -27.52 4.47 -20.96
CA ARG A 454 -26.52 4.72 -21.99
C ARG A 454 -25.24 3.97 -21.65
N HIS A 455 -24.72 3.21 -22.60
CA HIS A 455 -23.46 2.49 -22.44
C HIS A 455 -22.33 3.37 -21.91
N VAL A 456 -21.75 2.97 -20.79
CA VAL A 456 -20.48 3.53 -20.34
C VAL A 456 -19.37 2.79 -21.07
N TRP A 457 -18.82 3.45 -22.09
CA TRP A 457 -17.82 2.86 -22.99
C TRP A 457 -16.59 3.75 -23.22
N SER A 458 -16.25 4.56 -22.22
CA SER A 458 -15.03 5.38 -22.20
C SER A 458 -14.30 5.17 -20.87
N ASP A 459 -13.04 4.78 -20.91
CA ASP A 459 -12.21 4.49 -19.73
C ASP A 459 -12.03 5.70 -18.83
N GLY A 460 -12.03 5.55 -17.50
CA GLY A 460 -11.76 6.61 -16.53
C GLY A 460 -12.40 6.34 -15.17
N ALA A 461 -11.96 7.07 -14.15
CA ALA A 461 -12.37 6.85 -12.76
C ALA A 461 -13.76 7.41 -12.41
N ASP A 462 -14.23 8.44 -13.14
CA ASP A 462 -15.41 9.24 -12.78
C ASP A 462 -16.38 9.32 -13.97
N ARG A 463 -16.78 8.17 -14.51
CA ARG A 463 -17.65 8.12 -15.70
C ARG A 463 -19.12 8.20 -15.28
N PRO A 464 -19.88 9.23 -15.72
CA PRO A 464 -21.26 9.40 -15.29
C PRO A 464 -22.15 8.32 -15.90
N VAL A 465 -23.04 7.77 -15.08
CA VAL A 465 -24.11 6.87 -15.52
C VAL A 465 -25.34 7.71 -15.85
N ILE A 466 -25.87 7.54 -17.06
CA ILE A 466 -26.99 8.32 -17.57
C ILE A 466 -28.01 7.35 -18.15
N TRP A 467 -29.26 7.49 -17.74
CA TRP A 467 -30.39 6.79 -18.35
C TRP A 467 -31.15 7.79 -19.20
N ASP A 468 -31.35 7.58 -20.50
CA ASP A 468 -32.09 8.44 -21.44
C ASP A 468 -32.22 9.94 -21.05
N LYS A 469 -33.25 10.28 -20.25
CA LYS A 469 -33.56 11.64 -19.75
C LYS A 469 -33.20 11.87 -18.27
N GLN A 470 -32.82 10.84 -17.53
CA GLN A 470 -32.48 10.84 -16.11
C GLN A 470 -30.96 10.80 -15.87
N ARG A 471 -30.51 11.66 -14.96
CA ARG A 471 -29.11 11.75 -14.52
C ARG A 471 -28.95 11.66 -13.00
N ALA A 472 -30.07 11.55 -12.29
CA ALA A 472 -30.10 11.54 -10.85
C ALA A 472 -30.84 10.27 -10.38
N LEU A 473 -30.27 9.63 -9.38
CA LEU A 473 -30.91 8.58 -8.59
C LEU A 473 -32.01 9.19 -7.69
N PRO A 474 -33.07 8.42 -7.36
CA PRO A 474 -34.19 8.92 -6.58
C PRO A 474 -33.78 9.31 -5.16
N ALA A 475 -34.43 10.34 -4.62
CA ALA A 475 -34.30 10.71 -3.22
C ALA A 475 -35.10 9.79 -2.29
N SER A 476 -34.82 9.84 -0.99
CA SER A 476 -35.55 9.06 0.03
C SER A 476 -37.04 9.38 0.13
N THR A 477 -37.48 10.54 -0.36
CA THR A 477 -38.90 10.91 -0.47
C THR A 477 -39.62 10.18 -1.59
N GLU A 478 -38.89 9.66 -2.58
CA GLU A 478 -39.43 8.93 -3.74
C GLU A 478 -39.31 7.42 -3.52
N VAL A 479 -38.15 6.97 -3.04
CA VAL A 479 -37.85 5.56 -2.78
C VAL A 479 -36.98 5.46 -1.53
N ALA A 480 -37.39 4.68 -0.53
CA ALA A 480 -36.62 4.55 0.71
C ALA A 480 -35.27 3.83 0.52
N GLU A 481 -35.27 2.75 -0.27
CA GLU A 481 -34.09 1.98 -0.61
C GLU A 481 -34.19 1.41 -2.04
N PHE A 482 -33.04 1.23 -2.68
CA PHE A 482 -32.93 0.62 -4.00
C PHE A 482 -31.69 -0.28 -4.08
N ARG A 483 -31.50 -1.00 -5.19
CA ARG A 483 -30.26 -1.71 -5.51
C ARG A 483 -29.74 -1.24 -6.86
N LEU A 484 -28.43 -1.32 -7.06
CA LEU A 484 -27.83 -1.15 -8.38
C LEU A 484 -27.53 -2.53 -8.95
N ARG A 485 -27.89 -2.75 -10.22
CA ARG A 485 -27.42 -3.90 -10.99
C ARG A 485 -26.51 -3.43 -12.10
N PHE A 486 -25.23 -3.73 -11.98
CA PHE A 486 -24.24 -3.46 -13.00
C PHE A 486 -24.16 -4.63 -13.98
N TRP A 487 -23.97 -4.28 -15.24
CA TRP A 487 -23.78 -5.21 -16.34
C TRP A 487 -22.43 -4.89 -16.96
N THR A 488 -21.49 -5.83 -16.92
CA THR A 488 -20.21 -5.73 -17.67
C THR A 488 -20.32 -6.57 -18.93
N TYR A 489 -19.77 -6.12 -20.05
CA TYR A 489 -19.76 -6.88 -21.30
C TYR A 489 -18.44 -6.77 -22.04
N GLY A 490 -18.08 -7.81 -22.80
CA GLY A 490 -16.84 -7.86 -23.56
C GLY A 490 -15.62 -7.86 -22.64
N ALA A 491 -14.67 -6.96 -22.91
CA ALA A 491 -13.46 -6.81 -22.11
C ALA A 491 -13.58 -5.75 -21.00
N ALA A 492 -14.74 -5.11 -20.83
CA ALA A 492 -14.90 -4.00 -19.89
C ALA A 492 -14.69 -4.46 -18.45
N LYS A 493 -13.96 -3.63 -17.71
CA LYS A 493 -13.63 -3.81 -16.30
C LYS A 493 -14.30 -2.72 -15.48
N LEU A 494 -14.99 -3.11 -14.42
CA LEU A 494 -15.61 -2.19 -13.47
C LEU A 494 -14.81 -2.20 -12.16
N HIS A 495 -14.15 -1.09 -11.83
CA HIS A 495 -13.25 -0.97 -10.68
C HIS A 495 -13.97 -0.46 -9.43
N ALA A 496 -14.90 0.48 -9.60
CA ALA A 496 -15.60 1.15 -8.51
C ALA A 496 -16.89 1.81 -8.99
N TYR A 497 -17.72 2.24 -8.03
CA TYR A 497 -18.79 3.20 -8.26
C TYR A 497 -18.86 4.23 -7.13
N ALA A 498 -19.38 5.41 -7.43
CA ALA A 498 -19.49 6.51 -6.48
C ALA A 498 -20.80 7.29 -6.63
N PHE A 499 -21.30 7.79 -5.51
CA PHE A 499 -22.40 8.73 -5.48
C PHE A 499 -21.86 10.15 -5.42
N THR A 500 -22.32 11.01 -6.32
CA THR A 500 -21.90 12.42 -6.38
C THR A 500 -23.09 13.36 -6.32
N THR A 501 -22.83 14.64 -6.09
CA THR A 501 -23.87 15.67 -6.23
C THR A 501 -24.32 15.74 -7.69
N VAL A 502 -25.63 15.90 -7.96
CA VAL A 502 -26.12 16.10 -9.32
C VAL A 502 -25.46 17.36 -9.92
N PRO A 503 -24.78 17.26 -11.08
CA PRO A 503 -24.22 18.43 -11.76
C PRO A 503 -25.32 19.46 -12.05
N GLY A 504 -25.02 20.74 -11.76
CA GLY A 504 -25.93 21.86 -11.98
C GLY A 504 -26.23 22.18 -13.44
#